data_AF-A0A3A9A890-F1
#
_entry.id   AF-A0A3A9A890-F1
#
_cell.length_a   1.000
_cell.length_b   1.000
_cell.length_c   1.000
_cell.angle_alpha   90.00
_cell.angle_beta   90.00
_cell.angle_gamma   90.00
#
_symmetry.space_group_name_H-M   'P 1'
#
loop_
_entity.id
_entity.type
_entity.pdbx_description
1 polymer ?
#
loop_
_entity_poly.entity_id
_entity_poly.type
_entity_poly.pdbx_seq_one_letter_code
_entity_poly.pdbx_strand_id
1 'polypeptide(L)'
;MLQICNCDLRLFREKIKGKKLFIWGGGNRAELCYKEWGISENITAIVDNNEKMWNKGWHIDNRILCINKEMMVSDICTYGISNCVLLITSVFYSMDIIEELDEIGELDGLETYVASLISEYYTAQEFEFTKGIQKIPKKIHYCWFGKKSLPDKLKNYIKTWKKFCPDYDVIRWDESNYDITKNQYMNEAYCEGKYGFVPDYARLDIIYNHGGIYLDTDIELCKNLDNLLCDNSFFSVDFEGCVNAGSGFGAVPHNPIIGDMRKVYENEHFIYSDGNLNLKPCQHYQNPVLKKYGFEITQRYQKINGNVLYPCEVLAPIATYSGNERFTEKTHSIHRAELSWISEEDSMARERFRNKIRNRISEKQVCS
;
A
#
# COMPACT_ATOMS: atom_id res chain seq x y z
N MET A 1 2.54 3.11 -30.62
CA MET A 1 2.61 2.74 -29.20
C MET A 1 2.04 3.84 -28.33
N LEU A 2 1.40 3.44 -27.22
CA LEU A 2 0.92 4.31 -26.16
C LEU A 2 2.07 5.10 -25.52
N GLN A 3 1.79 6.34 -25.10
CA GLN A 3 2.71 7.16 -24.32
C GLN A 3 2.45 6.94 -22.83
N ILE A 4 3.22 6.05 -22.19
CA ILE A 4 3.07 5.78 -20.76
C ILE A 4 3.69 6.93 -19.94
N CYS A 5 2.84 7.61 -19.19
CA CYS A 5 3.16 8.73 -18.32
C CYS A 5 3.25 8.31 -16.85
N ASN A 6 4.17 8.91 -16.10
CA ASN A 6 4.34 8.67 -14.66
C ASN A 6 4.47 10.01 -13.93
N CYS A 7 3.49 10.33 -13.09
CA CYS A 7 3.44 11.59 -12.34
C CYS A 7 2.64 11.43 -11.04
N ASP A 8 2.77 12.41 -10.14
CA ASP A 8 1.88 12.51 -8.98
C ASP A 8 0.42 12.79 -9.38
N LEU A 9 -0.49 12.55 -8.45
CA LEU A 9 -1.93 12.75 -8.65
C LEU A 9 -2.28 14.22 -9.00
N ARG A 10 -1.54 15.19 -8.46
CA ARG A 10 -1.80 16.61 -8.72
C ARG A 10 -1.53 16.93 -10.19
N LEU A 11 -0.38 16.51 -10.71
CA LEU A 11 0.00 16.72 -12.11
C LEU A 11 -0.93 15.94 -13.04
N PHE A 12 -1.30 14.71 -12.70
CA PHE A 12 -2.30 13.95 -13.46
C PHE A 12 -3.61 14.74 -13.59
N ARG A 13 -4.13 15.30 -12.49
CA ARG A 13 -5.34 16.13 -12.50
C ARG A 13 -5.20 17.36 -13.37
N GLU A 14 -4.04 18.02 -13.37
CA GLU A 14 -3.77 19.15 -14.29
C GLU A 14 -3.76 18.69 -15.75
N LYS A 15 -3.16 17.53 -16.06
CA LYS A 15 -3.03 16.99 -17.42
C LYS A 15 -4.36 16.58 -18.05
N ILE A 16 -5.33 16.14 -17.25
CA ILE A 16 -6.65 15.74 -17.74
C ILE A 16 -7.64 16.90 -17.87
N LYS A 17 -7.32 18.11 -17.42
CA LYS A 17 -8.23 19.27 -17.53
C LYS A 17 -8.61 19.52 -19.00
N GLY A 18 -9.92 19.58 -19.26
CA GLY A 18 -10.46 19.76 -20.61
C GLY A 18 -10.31 18.55 -21.54
N LYS A 19 -9.72 17.44 -21.08
CA LYS A 19 -9.58 16.20 -21.84
C LYS A 19 -10.67 15.18 -21.47
N LYS A 20 -10.92 14.26 -22.40
CA LYS A 20 -11.79 13.09 -22.27
C LYS A 20 -11.01 11.95 -21.63
N LEU A 21 -11.41 11.51 -20.44
CA LEU A 21 -10.75 10.42 -19.71
C LEU A 21 -11.48 9.09 -19.92
N PHE A 22 -10.77 8.11 -20.46
CA PHE A 22 -11.23 6.72 -20.51
C PHE A 22 -10.56 5.95 -19.39
N ILE A 23 -11.32 5.13 -18.65
CA ILE A 23 -10.77 4.28 -17.60
C ILE A 23 -10.88 2.82 -18.03
N TRP A 24 -9.74 2.13 -18.16
CA TRP A 24 -9.72 0.70 -18.48
C TRP A 24 -9.69 -0.15 -17.21
N GLY A 25 -10.78 -0.88 -16.96
CA GLY A 25 -10.98 -1.75 -15.81
C GLY A 25 -11.93 -1.16 -14.77
N GLY A 26 -13.21 -1.51 -14.84
CA GLY A 26 -14.27 -0.91 -14.01
C GLY A 26 -14.38 -1.40 -12.56
N GLY A 27 -13.35 -2.03 -11.99
CA GLY A 27 -13.40 -2.65 -10.66
C GLY A 27 -13.11 -1.69 -9.48
N ASN A 28 -12.81 -2.27 -8.32
CA ASN A 28 -12.60 -1.54 -7.05
C ASN A 28 -11.55 -0.41 -7.14
N ARG A 29 -10.49 -0.59 -7.96
CA ARG A 29 -9.49 0.47 -8.16
C ARG A 29 -10.07 1.67 -8.91
N ALA A 30 -10.91 1.45 -9.92
CA ALA A 30 -11.59 2.54 -10.60
C ALA A 30 -12.59 3.25 -9.68
N GLU A 31 -13.31 2.51 -8.84
CA GLU A 31 -14.18 3.08 -7.81
C GLU A 31 -13.41 3.98 -6.85
N LEU A 32 -12.25 3.52 -6.35
CA LEU A 32 -11.37 4.32 -5.49
C LEU A 32 -10.93 5.61 -6.20
N CYS A 33 -10.43 5.50 -7.44
CA CYS A 33 -10.02 6.66 -8.21
C CYS A 33 -11.18 7.64 -8.44
N TYR A 34 -12.37 7.13 -8.79
CA TYR A 34 -13.58 7.94 -8.97
C TYR A 34 -13.94 8.74 -7.71
N LYS A 35 -13.93 8.07 -6.55
CA LYS A 35 -14.36 8.66 -5.27
C LYS A 35 -13.33 9.61 -4.69
N GLU A 36 -12.05 9.31 -4.83
CA GLU A 36 -10.99 9.98 -4.06
C GLU A 36 -10.10 10.91 -4.89
N TRP A 37 -9.96 10.68 -6.20
CA TRP A 37 -8.99 11.42 -7.01
C TRP A 37 -9.53 12.74 -7.56
N GLY A 38 -10.84 12.99 -7.41
CA GLY A 38 -11.47 14.20 -7.93
C GLY A 38 -11.33 14.34 -9.44
N ILE A 39 -11.59 13.22 -10.14
CA ILE A 39 -11.50 13.07 -11.61
C ILE A 39 -12.85 12.76 -12.27
N SER A 40 -13.92 12.66 -11.47
CA SER A 40 -15.23 12.17 -11.91
C SER A 40 -15.81 12.95 -13.09
N GLU A 41 -15.60 14.27 -13.14
CA GLU A 41 -16.09 15.15 -14.21
C GLU A 41 -15.39 14.93 -15.56
N ASN A 42 -14.21 14.30 -15.58
CA ASN A 42 -13.45 14.04 -16.80
C ASN A 42 -13.81 12.71 -17.46
N ILE A 43 -14.46 11.79 -16.73
CA ILE A 43 -14.66 10.41 -17.18
C ILE A 43 -15.70 10.37 -18.30
N THR A 44 -15.26 9.93 -19.47
CA THR A 44 -16.09 9.72 -20.65
C THR A 44 -16.75 8.34 -20.62
N ALA A 45 -15.96 7.30 -20.33
CA ALA A 45 -16.43 5.93 -20.30
C ALA A 45 -15.51 5.02 -19.47
N ILE A 46 -16.07 3.91 -19.01
CA ILE A 46 -15.33 2.76 -18.49
C ILE A 46 -15.14 1.76 -19.64
N VAL A 47 -13.92 1.29 -19.84
CA VAL A 47 -13.60 0.27 -20.84
C VAL A 47 -13.37 -1.05 -20.12
N ASP A 48 -14.07 -2.09 -20.55
CA ASP A 48 -14.01 -3.40 -19.91
C ASP A 48 -14.18 -4.52 -20.95
N ASN A 49 -13.53 -5.67 -20.74
CA ASN A 49 -13.65 -6.82 -21.64
C ASN A 49 -14.90 -7.66 -21.34
N ASN A 50 -15.61 -7.39 -20.26
CA ASN A 50 -16.84 -8.10 -19.91
C ASN A 50 -18.04 -7.61 -20.75
N GLU A 51 -18.40 -8.38 -21.77
CA GLU A 51 -19.52 -8.12 -22.67
C GLU A 51 -20.85 -7.83 -21.94
N LYS A 52 -21.04 -8.44 -20.76
CA LYS A 52 -22.27 -8.23 -19.97
C LYS A 52 -22.41 -6.81 -19.45
N MET A 53 -21.32 -6.04 -19.41
CA MET A 53 -21.30 -4.65 -18.95
C MET A 53 -21.51 -3.66 -20.10
N TRP A 54 -21.29 -4.06 -21.35
CA TRP A 54 -21.29 -3.12 -22.47
C TRP A 54 -22.64 -2.43 -22.67
N ASN A 55 -22.58 -1.15 -23.00
CA ASN A 55 -23.72 -0.26 -23.20
C ASN A 55 -24.63 -0.11 -21.96
N LYS A 56 -24.11 -0.43 -20.77
CA LYS A 56 -24.79 -0.21 -19.49
C LYS A 56 -24.06 0.85 -18.69
N GLY A 57 -24.79 1.49 -17.79
CA GLY A 57 -24.20 2.37 -16.80
C GLY A 57 -23.25 1.60 -15.88
N TRP A 58 -22.12 2.23 -15.54
CA TRP A 58 -21.19 1.70 -14.57
C TRP A 58 -21.83 1.69 -13.18
N HIS A 59 -21.63 0.61 -12.42
CA HIS A 59 -22.33 0.38 -11.16
C HIS A 59 -22.12 1.46 -10.07
N ILE A 60 -21.08 2.29 -10.20
CA ILE A 60 -20.80 3.42 -9.30
C ILE A 60 -21.51 4.72 -9.76
N ASP A 61 -21.55 4.97 -11.07
CA ASP A 61 -22.23 6.12 -11.67
C ASP A 61 -22.87 5.70 -12.99
N ASN A 62 -24.19 5.48 -12.95
CA ASN A 62 -24.94 4.95 -14.10
C ASN A 62 -24.93 5.88 -15.33
N ARG A 63 -24.45 7.11 -15.21
CA ARG A 63 -24.30 8.05 -16.34
C ARG A 63 -23.05 7.75 -17.17
N ILE A 64 -22.06 7.08 -16.58
CA ILE A 64 -20.83 6.68 -17.26
C ILE A 64 -21.08 5.31 -17.88
N LEU A 65 -20.97 5.20 -19.20
CA LEU A 65 -21.19 3.94 -19.89
C LEU A 65 -19.96 3.04 -19.79
N CYS A 66 -20.20 1.74 -19.64
CA CYS A 66 -19.22 0.70 -19.89
C CYS A 66 -19.23 0.38 -21.39
N ILE A 67 -18.08 0.47 -22.05
CA ILE A 67 -17.89 0.25 -23.48
C ILE A 67 -16.80 -0.79 -23.72
N ASN A 68 -16.74 -1.31 -24.94
CA ASN A 68 -15.65 -2.18 -25.38
C ASN A 68 -14.48 -1.37 -25.96
N LYS A 69 -13.40 -2.08 -26.27
CA LYS A 69 -12.18 -1.52 -26.86
C LYS A 69 -12.45 -0.82 -28.19
N GLU A 70 -13.24 -1.43 -29.07
CA GLU A 70 -13.52 -0.92 -30.41
C GLU A 70 -14.23 0.43 -30.36
N MET A 71 -15.20 0.57 -29.44
CA MET A 71 -15.89 1.83 -29.18
C MET A 71 -14.93 2.88 -28.59
N MET A 72 -14.06 2.50 -27.66
CA MET A 72 -13.04 3.42 -27.12
C MET A 72 -12.14 3.96 -28.25
N VAL A 73 -11.65 3.09 -29.13
CA VAL A 73 -10.81 3.49 -30.27
C VAL A 73 -11.59 4.44 -31.21
N SER A 74 -12.83 4.10 -31.56
CA SER A 74 -13.66 4.96 -32.42
C SER A 74 -13.91 6.34 -31.80
N ASP A 75 -14.15 6.39 -30.49
CA ASP A 75 -14.37 7.64 -29.76
C ASP A 75 -13.09 8.48 -29.73
N ILE A 76 -11.94 7.87 -29.44
CA ILE A 76 -10.64 8.55 -29.43
C ILE A 76 -10.32 9.13 -30.81
N CYS A 77 -10.57 8.39 -31.89
CA CYS A 77 -10.43 8.88 -33.26
C CYS A 77 -11.34 10.09 -33.54
N THR A 78 -12.56 10.06 -33.00
CA THR A 78 -13.55 11.13 -33.19
C THR A 78 -13.19 12.40 -32.41
N TYR A 79 -12.74 12.26 -31.16
CA TYR A 79 -12.35 13.39 -30.31
C TYR A 79 -10.96 13.95 -30.65
N GLY A 80 -10.12 13.15 -31.29
CA GLY A 80 -8.71 13.45 -31.51
C GLY A 80 -7.85 13.02 -30.32
N ILE A 81 -6.74 12.34 -30.62
CA ILE A 81 -5.88 11.69 -29.62
C ILE A 81 -5.33 12.64 -28.56
N SER A 82 -5.01 13.89 -28.93
CA SER A 82 -4.48 14.91 -28.02
C SER A 82 -5.52 15.39 -26.98
N ASN A 83 -6.81 15.18 -27.25
CA ASN A 83 -7.91 15.52 -26.36
C ASN A 83 -8.34 14.35 -25.47
N CYS A 84 -7.71 13.18 -25.60
CA CYS A 84 -8.04 11.97 -24.87
C CYS A 84 -6.91 11.57 -23.93
N VAL A 85 -7.28 10.91 -22.83
CA VAL A 85 -6.35 10.29 -21.87
C VAL A 85 -6.89 8.92 -21.50
N LEU A 86 -6.00 7.95 -21.36
CA LEU A 86 -6.32 6.63 -20.85
C LEU A 86 -5.77 6.46 -19.43
N LEU A 87 -6.60 5.96 -18.51
CA LEU A 87 -6.19 5.52 -17.18
C LEU A 87 -6.46 4.03 -17.03
N ILE A 88 -5.42 3.24 -16.84
CA ILE A 88 -5.53 1.79 -16.60
C ILE A 88 -5.59 1.55 -15.09
N THR A 89 -6.67 0.94 -14.62
CA THR A 89 -6.94 0.65 -13.19
C THR A 89 -6.81 -0.84 -12.87
N SER A 90 -6.77 -1.71 -13.88
CA SER A 90 -6.52 -3.15 -13.73
C SER A 90 -5.05 -3.43 -13.42
N VAL A 91 -4.68 -3.41 -12.14
CA VAL A 91 -3.29 -3.50 -11.67
C VAL A 91 -2.55 -4.74 -12.20
N PHE A 92 -3.14 -5.93 -12.09
CA PHE A 92 -2.47 -7.18 -12.52
C PHE A 92 -2.43 -7.35 -14.04
N TYR A 93 -3.38 -6.77 -14.78
CA TYR A 93 -3.46 -6.87 -16.25
C TYR A 93 -2.88 -5.66 -16.98
N SER A 94 -2.26 -4.72 -16.26
CA SER A 94 -1.85 -3.44 -16.83
C SER A 94 -0.89 -3.60 -18.01
N MET A 95 0.08 -4.52 -17.95
CA MET A 95 0.98 -4.73 -19.10
C MET A 95 0.33 -5.44 -20.27
N ASP A 96 -0.61 -6.36 -20.03
CA ASP A 96 -1.31 -7.05 -21.12
C ASP A 96 -2.17 -6.05 -21.91
N ILE A 97 -2.87 -5.17 -21.18
CA ILE A 97 -3.66 -4.08 -21.76
C ILE A 97 -2.75 -3.13 -22.56
N ILE A 98 -1.60 -2.72 -21.99
CA ILE A 98 -0.67 -1.83 -22.68
C ILE A 98 -0.20 -2.44 -24.01
N GLU A 99 0.24 -3.69 -23.99
CA GLU A 99 0.77 -4.36 -25.19
C GLU A 99 -0.31 -4.62 -26.24
N GLU A 100 -1.52 -4.99 -25.82
CA GLU A 100 -2.68 -5.13 -26.72
C GLU A 100 -2.99 -3.81 -27.43
N LEU A 101 -2.98 -2.69 -26.69
CA LEU A 101 -3.29 -1.38 -27.24
C LEU A 101 -2.15 -0.78 -28.07
N ASP A 102 -0.91 -1.21 -27.88
CA ASP A 102 0.21 -0.78 -28.72
C ASP A 102 0.14 -1.31 -30.15
N GLU A 103 -0.61 -2.40 -30.37
CA GLU A 103 -0.84 -2.97 -31.70
C GLU A 103 -1.84 -2.14 -32.53
N ILE A 104 -2.52 -1.16 -31.90
CA ILE A 104 -3.53 -0.31 -32.52
C ILE A 104 -2.90 1.03 -32.89
N GLY A 105 -2.57 1.21 -34.18
CA GLY A 105 -1.88 2.41 -34.67
C GLY A 105 -2.65 3.72 -34.44
N GLU A 106 -3.98 3.67 -34.35
CA GLU A 106 -4.83 4.80 -34.01
C GLU A 106 -4.60 5.35 -32.60
N LEU A 107 -3.99 4.55 -31.71
CA LEU A 107 -3.68 4.93 -30.33
C LEU A 107 -2.22 5.37 -30.15
N ASP A 108 -1.45 5.48 -31.24
CA ASP A 108 -0.06 5.91 -31.21
C ASP A 108 0.11 7.31 -30.60
N GLY A 109 0.77 7.39 -29.44
CA GLY A 109 0.98 8.64 -28.71
C GLY A 109 -0.16 9.01 -27.75
N LEU A 110 -1.15 8.15 -27.53
CA LEU A 110 -2.18 8.38 -26.51
C LEU A 110 -1.53 8.46 -25.12
N GLU A 111 -1.71 9.60 -24.44
CA GLU A 111 -1.29 9.77 -23.06
C GLU A 111 -2.01 8.74 -22.19
N THR A 112 -1.23 7.83 -21.61
CA THR A 112 -1.73 6.70 -20.84
C THR A 112 -1.08 6.69 -19.46
N TYR A 113 -1.92 6.59 -18.43
CA TYR A 113 -1.50 6.50 -17.05
C TYR A 113 -1.91 5.15 -16.47
N VAL A 114 -1.12 4.65 -15.53
CA VAL A 114 -1.46 3.45 -14.76
C VAL A 114 -1.75 3.88 -13.33
N ALA A 115 -2.89 3.50 -12.78
CA ALA A 115 -3.34 3.97 -11.48
C ALA A 115 -2.37 3.59 -10.35
N SER A 116 -1.73 2.42 -10.43
CA SER A 116 -0.69 2.01 -9.49
C SER A 116 0.53 2.93 -9.56
N LEU A 117 0.99 3.33 -10.75
CA LEU A 117 2.14 4.25 -10.88
C LEU A 117 1.86 5.63 -10.28
N ILE A 118 0.64 6.17 -10.48
CA ILE A 118 0.23 7.44 -9.87
C ILE A 118 0.15 7.29 -8.35
N SER A 119 -0.47 6.21 -7.85
CA SER A 119 -0.62 5.98 -6.40
C SER A 119 0.73 5.82 -5.71
N GLU A 120 1.66 5.12 -6.37
CA GLU A 120 3.01 4.84 -5.88
C GLU A 120 4.00 5.96 -6.26
N TYR A 121 3.53 7.08 -6.79
CA TYR A 121 4.40 8.20 -7.12
C TYR A 121 4.92 8.86 -5.85
N TYR A 122 6.24 8.99 -5.79
CA TYR A 122 6.94 9.54 -4.63
C TYR A 122 8.07 10.44 -5.08
N THR A 123 8.14 11.61 -4.44
CA THR A 123 9.26 12.54 -4.54
C THR A 123 10.05 12.47 -3.25
N ALA A 124 11.36 12.26 -3.36
CA ALA A 124 12.26 12.24 -2.20
C ALA A 124 12.12 13.53 -1.37
N GLN A 125 12.17 13.38 -0.05
CA GLN A 125 11.96 14.50 0.86
C GLN A 125 13.18 14.76 1.73
N GLU A 126 13.39 16.04 1.99
CA GLU A 126 14.36 16.51 2.96
C GLU A 126 13.72 16.53 4.35
N PHE A 127 14.25 15.70 5.25
CA PHE A 127 13.94 15.70 6.68
C PHE A 127 15.11 15.09 7.45
N GLU A 128 15.19 15.39 8.75
CA GLU A 128 16.18 14.78 9.64
C GLU A 128 15.48 13.92 10.69
N PHE A 129 16.14 12.83 11.08
CA PHE A 129 15.74 12.07 12.26
C PHE A 129 15.92 12.91 13.52
N THR A 130 15.02 12.70 14.48
CA THR A 130 15.14 13.35 15.80
C THR A 130 16.42 12.90 16.49
N LYS A 131 17.23 13.88 16.92
CA LYS A 131 18.45 13.65 17.71
C LYS A 131 18.12 13.82 19.19
N GLY A 132 18.78 13.05 20.06
CA GLY A 132 18.67 13.19 21.50
C GLY A 132 18.63 11.87 22.25
N ILE A 133 17.91 11.85 23.37
CA ILE A 133 17.75 10.67 24.21
C ILE A 133 16.85 9.66 23.50
N GLN A 134 17.33 8.43 23.36
CA GLN A 134 16.52 7.30 22.90
C GLN A 134 15.46 6.97 23.95
N LYS A 135 14.19 7.08 23.57
CA LYS A 135 13.02 6.84 24.42
C LYS A 135 12.42 5.46 24.21
N ILE A 136 12.40 4.99 22.96
CA ILE A 136 11.83 3.70 22.59
C ILE A 136 12.81 2.58 23.00
N PRO A 137 12.37 1.55 23.74
CA PRO A 137 13.22 0.43 24.13
C PRO A 137 13.86 -0.29 22.92
N LYS A 138 15.11 -0.75 23.06
CA LYS A 138 15.81 -1.58 22.07
C LYS A 138 15.30 -3.02 22.06
N LYS A 139 14.03 -3.20 21.72
CA LYS A 139 13.33 -4.48 21.62
C LYS A 139 12.66 -4.58 20.26
N ILE A 140 12.90 -5.67 19.53
CA ILE A 140 12.21 -6.02 18.29
C ILE A 140 11.27 -7.18 18.62
N HIS A 141 9.99 -6.94 18.44
CA HIS A 141 8.91 -7.90 18.63
C HIS A 141 8.41 -8.39 17.27
N TYR A 142 8.07 -9.68 17.19
CA TYR A 142 7.38 -10.24 16.02
C TYR A 142 6.47 -11.38 16.43
N CYS A 143 5.44 -11.66 15.62
CA CYS A 143 4.51 -12.75 15.86
C CYS A 143 4.77 -13.93 14.89
N TRP A 144 4.59 -15.16 15.38
CA TRP A 144 4.58 -16.35 14.56
C TRP A 144 3.59 -17.39 15.09
N PHE A 145 2.32 -17.22 14.72
CA PHE A 145 1.20 -18.08 15.13
C PHE A 145 0.88 -19.16 14.09
N GLY A 146 0.13 -20.19 14.51
CA GLY A 146 -0.31 -21.31 13.68
C GLY A 146 0.56 -22.55 13.78
N LYS A 147 1.51 -22.59 14.74
CA LYS A 147 2.40 -23.73 15.05
C LYS A 147 3.24 -24.31 13.89
N LYS A 148 3.26 -23.65 12.72
CA LYS A 148 4.07 -24.05 11.58
C LYS A 148 5.53 -23.68 11.81
N SER A 149 6.45 -24.40 11.16
CA SER A 149 7.85 -23.99 11.14
C SER A 149 8.01 -22.68 10.36
N LEU A 150 8.87 -21.79 10.86
CA LEU A 150 9.22 -20.57 10.14
C LEU A 150 9.98 -20.94 8.85
N PRO A 151 9.55 -20.48 7.67
CA PRO A 151 10.28 -20.71 6.41
C PRO A 151 11.70 -20.13 6.44
N ASP A 152 12.63 -20.78 5.74
CA ASP A 152 14.04 -20.38 5.75
C ASP A 152 14.28 -18.99 5.16
N LYS A 153 13.46 -18.58 4.19
CA LYS A 153 13.47 -17.23 3.63
C LYS A 153 13.20 -16.17 4.70
N LEU A 154 12.14 -16.35 5.50
CA LEU A 154 11.81 -15.45 6.60
C LEU A 154 12.88 -15.47 7.70
N LYS A 155 13.45 -16.64 8.02
CA LYS A 155 14.60 -16.72 8.93
C LYS A 155 15.78 -15.86 8.44
N ASN A 156 16.03 -15.81 7.14
CA ASN A 156 17.12 -15.00 6.59
C ASN A 156 16.84 -13.50 6.76
N TYR A 157 15.59 -13.05 6.63
CA TYR A 157 15.20 -11.69 6.95
C TYR A 157 15.37 -11.38 8.44
N ILE A 158 14.90 -12.25 9.34
CA ILE A 158 15.07 -12.08 10.79
C ILE A 158 16.55 -12.06 11.20
N LYS A 159 17.43 -12.83 10.55
CA LYS A 159 18.89 -12.79 10.81
C LYS A 159 19.48 -11.39 10.60
N THR A 160 18.92 -10.60 9.66
CA THR A 160 19.38 -9.22 9.45
C THR A 160 19.11 -8.33 10.66
N TRP A 161 18.09 -8.65 11.46
CA TRP A 161 17.74 -7.85 12.64
C TRP A 161 18.88 -7.86 13.64
N LYS A 162 19.40 -9.05 13.99
CA LYS A 162 20.57 -9.19 14.85
C LYS A 162 21.87 -8.68 14.21
N LYS A 163 22.00 -8.78 12.88
CA LYS A 163 23.15 -8.24 12.15
C LYS A 163 23.25 -6.71 12.29
N PHE A 164 22.15 -5.99 12.13
CA PHE A 164 22.14 -4.52 12.16
C PHE A 164 21.83 -3.94 13.55
N CYS A 165 21.17 -4.70 14.40
CA CYS A 165 20.78 -4.32 15.76
C CYS A 165 21.27 -5.37 16.78
N PRO A 166 22.60 -5.53 16.96
CA PRO A 166 23.18 -6.60 17.77
C PRO A 166 22.85 -6.49 19.26
N ASP A 167 22.64 -5.27 19.75
CA ASP A 167 22.30 -4.92 21.13
C ASP A 167 20.80 -4.91 21.43
N TYR A 168 19.94 -5.24 20.45
CA TYR A 168 18.49 -5.28 20.63
C TYR A 168 18.04 -6.67 21.05
N ASP A 169 17.05 -6.75 21.94
CA ASP A 169 16.35 -8.01 22.22
C ASP A 169 15.41 -8.35 21.05
N VAL A 170 15.45 -9.59 20.56
CA VAL A 170 14.53 -10.05 19.50
C VAL A 170 13.60 -11.08 20.12
N ILE A 171 12.31 -10.72 20.21
CA ILE A 171 11.30 -11.44 20.99
C ILE A 171 10.23 -11.96 20.04
N ARG A 172 10.10 -13.28 19.99
CA ARG A 172 9.03 -13.98 19.29
C ARG A 172 7.81 -14.10 20.20
N TRP A 173 6.64 -13.80 19.64
CA TRP A 173 5.35 -14.06 20.26
C TRP A 173 4.61 -15.16 19.50
N ASP A 174 4.17 -16.17 20.23
CA ASP A 174 3.40 -17.31 19.70
C ASP A 174 2.46 -17.87 20.79
N GLU A 175 1.84 -19.03 20.54
CA GLU A 175 0.88 -19.64 21.46
C GLU A 175 1.48 -20.01 22.83
N SER A 176 2.81 -20.10 22.96
CA SER A 176 3.46 -20.48 24.21
C SER A 176 3.60 -19.32 25.20
N ASN A 177 3.55 -18.08 24.71
CA ASN A 177 3.83 -16.89 25.53
C ASN A 177 2.85 -15.73 25.31
N TYR A 178 1.87 -15.88 24.42
CA TYR A 178 0.84 -14.87 24.18
C TYR A 178 -0.56 -15.47 24.25
N ASP A 179 -1.43 -14.87 25.07
CA ASP A 179 -2.83 -15.26 25.17
C ASP A 179 -3.64 -14.68 24.00
N ILE A 180 -3.98 -15.55 23.04
CA ILE A 180 -4.77 -15.23 21.84
C ILE A 180 -6.26 -15.07 22.18
N THR A 181 -6.71 -15.57 23.33
CA THR A 181 -8.14 -15.56 23.70
C THR A 181 -8.59 -14.24 24.32
N LYS A 182 -7.65 -13.38 24.74
CA LYS A 182 -7.95 -12.10 25.42
C LYS A 182 -8.61 -11.03 24.55
N ASN A 183 -8.67 -11.23 23.23
CA ASN A 183 -9.39 -10.36 22.30
C ASN A 183 -10.18 -11.20 21.30
N GLN A 184 -11.45 -10.84 21.10
CA GLN A 184 -12.38 -11.64 20.33
C GLN A 184 -12.05 -11.66 18.83
N TYR A 185 -11.81 -10.51 18.20
CA TYR A 185 -11.36 -10.41 16.81
C TYR A 185 -10.15 -11.32 16.55
N MET A 186 -9.12 -11.21 17.38
CA MET A 186 -7.89 -11.98 17.25
C MET A 186 -8.12 -13.50 17.43
N ASN A 187 -8.93 -13.89 18.42
CA ASN A 187 -9.26 -15.29 18.66
C ASN A 187 -10.03 -15.90 17.48
N GLU A 188 -11.04 -15.20 16.98
CA GLU A 188 -11.83 -15.62 15.81
C GLU A 188 -10.94 -15.77 14.56
N ALA A 189 -10.05 -14.79 14.29
CA ALA A 189 -9.09 -14.88 13.20
C ALA A 189 -8.16 -16.09 13.31
N TYR A 190 -7.72 -16.41 14.53
CA TYR A 190 -6.90 -17.58 14.79
C TYR A 190 -7.67 -18.89 14.56
N CYS A 191 -8.90 -18.99 15.05
CA CYS A 191 -9.77 -20.16 14.86
C CYS A 191 -10.10 -20.42 13.39
N GLU A 192 -10.28 -19.38 12.59
CA GLU A 192 -10.48 -19.47 11.13
C GLU A 192 -9.18 -19.76 10.34
N GLY A 193 -8.05 -19.93 11.03
CA GLY A 193 -6.75 -20.19 10.41
C GLY A 193 -6.21 -19.00 9.62
N LYS A 194 -6.76 -17.80 9.83
CA LYS A 194 -6.36 -16.55 9.17
C LYS A 194 -5.24 -15.86 9.95
N TYR A 195 -4.13 -16.58 10.11
CA TYR A 195 -3.00 -16.16 10.96
C TYR A 195 -2.38 -14.80 10.60
N GLY A 196 -2.56 -14.30 9.37
CA GLY A 196 -2.11 -12.96 8.98
C GLY A 196 -2.86 -11.81 9.67
N PHE A 197 -4.08 -12.04 10.15
CA PHE A 197 -4.90 -11.04 10.86
C PHE A 197 -4.73 -11.10 12.37
N VAL A 198 -4.17 -12.19 12.92
CA VAL A 198 -3.94 -12.35 14.36
C VAL A 198 -3.01 -11.24 14.91
N PRO A 199 -1.89 -10.89 14.24
CA PRO A 199 -1.02 -9.83 14.72
C PRO A 199 -1.62 -8.44 14.65
N ASP A 200 -2.74 -8.20 13.96
CA ASP A 200 -3.31 -6.85 13.83
C ASP A 200 -3.68 -6.24 15.19
N TYR A 201 -4.24 -7.06 16.08
CA TYR A 201 -4.39 -6.69 17.49
C TYR A 201 -3.10 -6.95 18.29
N ALA A 202 -2.49 -8.13 18.14
CA ALA A 202 -1.41 -8.55 19.03
C ALA A 202 -0.22 -7.59 19.01
N ARG A 203 0.17 -7.10 17.83
CA ARG A 203 1.29 -6.16 17.66
C ARG A 203 1.07 -4.86 18.42
N LEU A 204 -0.17 -4.34 18.41
CA LEU A 204 -0.54 -3.11 19.12
C LEU A 204 -0.52 -3.33 20.62
N ASP A 205 -1.07 -4.45 21.10
CA ASP A 205 -1.07 -4.78 22.52
C ASP A 205 0.34 -5.02 23.07
N ILE A 206 1.19 -5.74 22.33
CA ILE A 206 2.59 -5.97 22.69
C ILE A 206 3.32 -4.64 22.83
N ILE A 207 3.26 -3.77 21.82
CA ILE A 207 3.96 -2.48 21.85
C ILE A 207 3.37 -1.55 22.91
N TYR A 208 2.06 -1.58 23.15
CA TYR A 208 1.46 -0.81 24.23
C TYR A 208 2.01 -1.19 25.61
N ASN A 209 2.18 -2.48 25.89
CA ASN A 209 2.61 -2.95 27.21
C ASN A 209 4.13 -2.95 27.39
N HIS A 210 4.90 -3.25 26.34
CA HIS A 210 6.34 -3.44 26.43
C HIS A 210 7.18 -2.32 25.82
N GLY A 211 6.56 -1.44 25.03
CA GLY A 211 7.26 -0.53 24.14
C GLY A 211 8.08 -1.29 23.09
N GLY A 212 9.01 -0.58 22.46
CA GLY A 212 9.94 -1.16 21.48
C GLY A 212 9.44 -1.00 20.05
N ILE A 213 9.86 -1.93 19.19
CA ILE A 213 9.59 -1.94 17.76
C ILE A 213 8.94 -3.26 17.41
N TYR A 214 7.88 -3.23 16.60
CA TYR A 214 7.31 -4.43 16.01
C TYR A 214 7.67 -4.50 14.53
N LEU A 215 8.07 -5.68 14.05
CA LEU A 215 8.35 -5.97 12.64
C LEU A 215 7.64 -7.27 12.23
N ASP A 216 7.03 -7.30 11.03
CA ASP A 216 6.59 -8.56 10.44
C ASP A 216 7.80 -9.41 9.97
N THR A 217 7.59 -10.72 9.83
CA THR A 217 8.69 -11.66 9.56
C THR A 217 9.31 -11.55 8.17
N ASP A 218 8.67 -10.82 7.26
CA ASP A 218 9.15 -10.51 5.90
C ASP A 218 9.85 -9.14 5.80
N ILE A 219 10.21 -8.55 6.95
CA ILE A 219 11.03 -7.34 7.01
C ILE A 219 12.51 -7.69 7.03
N GLU A 220 13.26 -7.16 6.07
CA GLU A 220 14.71 -7.24 6.03
C GLU A 220 15.32 -5.90 6.48
N LEU A 221 16.09 -5.88 7.56
CA LEU A 221 16.84 -4.68 7.95
C LEU A 221 18.07 -4.52 7.06
N CYS A 222 18.38 -3.28 6.70
CA CYS A 222 19.59 -2.89 5.98
C CYS A 222 20.41 -1.82 6.71
N LYS A 223 19.88 -1.23 7.80
CA LYS A 223 20.56 -0.27 8.67
C LYS A 223 20.06 -0.41 10.11
N ASN A 224 20.84 0.10 11.07
CA ASN A 224 20.50 0.08 12.50
C ASN A 224 19.35 1.06 12.83
N LEU A 225 18.39 0.67 13.66
CA LEU A 225 17.14 1.41 13.94
C LEU A 225 17.28 2.55 14.97
N ASP A 226 18.48 2.83 15.50
CA ASP A 226 18.71 3.80 16.58
C ASP A 226 18.18 5.21 16.27
N ASN A 227 18.20 5.60 14.99
CA ASN A 227 17.68 6.90 14.53
C ASN A 227 16.17 7.06 14.73
N LEU A 228 15.44 5.95 14.90
CA LEU A 228 13.98 5.95 15.05
C LEU A 228 13.53 6.03 16.52
N LEU A 229 14.47 6.00 17.49
CA LEU A 229 14.14 5.79 18.90
C LEU A 229 13.95 7.07 19.73
N CYS A 230 14.27 8.25 19.19
CA CYS A 230 14.29 9.51 19.96
C CYS A 230 12.91 10.15 20.15
N ASP A 231 11.86 9.59 19.54
CA ASP A 231 10.48 10.07 19.60
C ASP A 231 9.61 9.16 20.48
N ASN A 232 8.40 9.62 20.82
CA ASN A 232 7.44 8.87 21.63
C ASN A 232 6.85 7.68 20.86
N SER A 233 6.74 7.81 19.54
CA SER A 233 6.46 6.72 18.62
C SER A 233 6.87 7.08 17.19
N PHE A 234 7.01 6.06 16.36
CA PHE A 234 7.11 6.19 14.92
C PHE A 234 6.21 5.20 14.20
N PHE A 235 5.73 5.61 13.04
CA PHE A 235 4.99 4.80 12.07
C PHE A 235 5.57 5.06 10.67
N SER A 236 5.25 4.22 9.70
CA SER A 236 5.50 4.49 8.28
C SER A 236 4.25 4.27 7.46
N VAL A 237 4.14 4.98 6.34
CA VAL A 237 3.18 4.64 5.29
C VAL A 237 3.80 3.70 4.25
N ASP A 238 2.97 2.92 3.56
CA ASP A 238 3.34 2.24 2.31
C ASP A 238 3.25 3.18 1.10
N PHE A 239 3.53 2.66 -0.10
CA PHE A 239 3.48 3.44 -1.34
C PHE A 239 2.10 4.03 -1.66
N GLU A 240 1.02 3.45 -1.17
CA GLU A 240 -0.34 3.93 -1.41
C GLU A 240 -0.81 4.97 -0.39
N GLY A 241 0.09 5.41 0.51
CA GLY A 241 -0.25 6.37 1.55
C GLY A 241 -1.18 5.77 2.60
N CYS A 242 -1.00 4.49 2.93
CA CYS A 242 -1.66 3.83 4.04
C CYS A 242 -0.67 3.52 5.15
N VAL A 243 -1.07 3.64 6.42
CA VAL A 243 -0.22 3.22 7.55
C VAL A 243 0.12 1.74 7.40
N ASN A 244 1.41 1.42 7.45
CA ASN A 244 1.91 0.07 7.30
C ASN A 244 2.57 -0.41 8.60
N ALA A 245 1.74 -0.85 9.55
CA ALA A 245 2.21 -1.41 10.81
C ALA A 245 2.94 -2.76 10.66
N GLY A 246 2.92 -3.38 9.47
CA GLY A 246 3.72 -4.57 9.16
C GLY A 246 5.17 -4.25 8.81
N SER A 247 5.39 -3.16 8.07
CA SER A 247 6.73 -2.65 7.68
C SER A 247 7.57 -2.23 8.87
N GLY A 248 6.90 -1.82 9.94
CA GLY A 248 7.52 -1.54 11.22
C GLY A 248 6.91 -0.31 11.87
N PHE A 249 6.69 -0.39 13.18
CA PHE A 249 6.35 0.75 14.00
C PHE A 249 6.95 0.56 15.40
N GLY A 250 7.09 1.64 16.15
CA GLY A 250 7.61 1.55 17.50
C GLY A 250 7.09 2.65 18.39
N ALA A 251 7.09 2.41 19.70
CA ALA A 251 6.63 3.38 20.68
C ALA A 251 7.24 3.15 22.06
N VAL A 252 7.16 4.19 22.90
CA VAL A 252 7.30 4.04 24.34
C VAL A 252 6.13 3.22 24.91
N PRO A 253 6.32 2.49 26.02
CA PRO A 253 5.21 1.84 26.72
C PRO A 253 4.09 2.83 27.03
N HIS A 254 2.84 2.38 26.88
CA HIS A 254 1.62 3.13 27.11
C HIS A 254 1.45 4.39 26.24
N ASN A 255 2.04 4.41 25.04
CA ASN A 255 1.81 5.49 24.08
C ASN A 255 0.31 5.65 23.77
N PRO A 256 -0.28 6.87 23.88
CA PRO A 256 -1.72 7.08 23.68
C PRO A 256 -2.25 6.69 22.30
N ILE A 257 -1.47 6.90 21.24
CA ILE A 257 -1.87 6.54 19.87
C ILE A 257 -2.00 5.02 19.75
N ILE A 258 -1.02 4.27 20.25
CA ILE A 258 -1.06 2.80 20.26
C ILE A 258 -2.24 2.31 21.10
N GLY A 259 -2.50 2.94 22.25
CA GLY A 259 -3.64 2.63 23.10
C GLY A 259 -4.98 2.82 22.38
N ASP A 260 -5.16 3.94 21.68
CA ASP A 260 -6.36 4.21 20.90
C ASP A 260 -6.51 3.26 19.70
N MET A 261 -5.42 2.93 18.99
CA MET A 261 -5.44 1.92 17.92
C MET A 261 -5.86 0.54 18.45
N ARG A 262 -5.31 0.14 19.60
CA ARG A 262 -5.65 -1.14 20.24
C ARG A 262 -7.12 -1.21 20.64
N LYS A 263 -7.66 -0.11 21.20
CA LYS A 263 -9.07 -0.02 21.63
C LYS A 263 -10.07 -0.18 20.50
N VAL A 264 -9.71 0.12 19.26
CA VAL A 264 -10.60 -0.10 18.11
C VAL A 264 -11.06 -1.56 18.07
N TYR A 265 -10.16 -2.50 18.32
CA TYR A 265 -10.42 -3.94 18.29
C TYR A 265 -11.20 -4.47 19.50
N GLU A 266 -11.49 -3.66 20.53
CA GLU A 266 -12.33 -4.09 21.67
C GLU A 266 -13.79 -4.34 21.26
N ASN A 267 -14.24 -3.70 20.17
CA ASN A 267 -15.61 -3.82 19.66
C ASN A 267 -15.68 -4.48 18.27
N GLU A 268 -14.55 -5.00 17.77
CA GLU A 268 -14.49 -5.61 16.44
C GLU A 268 -14.57 -7.14 16.55
N HIS A 269 -15.14 -7.73 15.51
CA HIS A 269 -15.21 -9.18 15.32
C HIS A 269 -14.58 -9.54 13.98
N PHE A 270 -13.90 -10.68 13.94
CA PHE A 270 -13.39 -11.23 12.69
C PHE A 270 -14.49 -11.97 11.92
N ILE A 271 -15.51 -12.47 12.63
CA ILE A 271 -16.69 -13.09 12.02
C ILE A 271 -17.89 -12.16 12.26
N TYR A 272 -18.48 -11.64 11.19
CA TYR A 272 -19.68 -10.81 11.27
C TYR A 272 -20.91 -11.63 11.68
N SER A 273 -21.99 -10.94 12.06
CA SER A 273 -23.24 -11.58 12.50
C SER A 273 -23.92 -12.43 11.41
N ASP A 274 -23.61 -12.19 10.14
CA ASP A 274 -24.09 -12.96 8.99
C ASP A 274 -23.18 -14.15 8.62
N GLY A 275 -22.10 -14.37 9.38
CA GLY A 275 -21.10 -15.42 9.17
C GLY A 275 -19.99 -15.06 8.18
N ASN A 276 -20.03 -13.87 7.56
CA ASN A 276 -18.96 -13.45 6.66
C ASN A 276 -17.70 -13.02 7.44
N LEU A 277 -16.53 -13.20 6.84
CA LEU A 277 -15.25 -12.81 7.44
C LEU A 277 -14.97 -11.32 7.26
N ASN A 278 -14.47 -10.69 8.32
CA ASN A 278 -13.94 -9.33 8.32
C ASN A 278 -12.49 -9.32 7.80
N LEU A 279 -12.35 -9.29 6.47
CA LEU A 279 -11.04 -9.20 5.80
C LEU A 279 -10.56 -7.76 5.63
N LYS A 280 -11.08 -6.82 6.42
CA LYS A 280 -10.73 -5.40 6.32
C LYS A 280 -9.25 -5.21 6.69
N PRO A 281 -8.44 -4.60 5.81
CA PRO A 281 -7.03 -4.34 6.10
C PRO A 281 -6.83 -3.41 7.31
N CYS A 282 -5.78 -3.67 8.10
CA CYS A 282 -5.53 -2.97 9.37
C CYS A 282 -5.46 -1.44 9.27
N GLN A 283 -5.03 -0.88 8.13
CA GLN A 283 -4.97 0.56 7.91
C GLN A 283 -6.35 1.23 8.01
N HIS A 284 -7.45 0.50 7.77
CA HIS A 284 -8.79 1.06 7.94
C HIS A 284 -9.14 1.35 9.40
N TYR A 285 -8.47 0.70 10.35
CA TYR A 285 -8.62 0.95 11.78
C TYR A 285 -7.57 1.95 12.27
N GLN A 286 -6.37 1.92 11.70
CA GLN A 286 -5.24 2.75 12.14
C GLN A 286 -5.27 4.18 11.57
N ASN A 287 -5.64 4.36 10.29
CA ASN A 287 -5.68 5.66 9.64
C ASN A 287 -6.62 6.66 10.36
N PRO A 288 -7.86 6.29 10.77
CA PRO A 288 -8.73 7.19 11.51
C PRO A 288 -8.14 7.64 12.85
N VAL A 289 -7.42 6.75 13.55
CA VAL A 289 -6.76 7.08 14.81
C VAL A 289 -5.65 8.09 14.57
N LEU A 290 -4.73 7.86 13.63
CA LEU A 290 -3.68 8.86 13.35
C LEU A 290 -4.27 10.21 12.90
N LYS A 291 -5.34 10.22 12.10
CA LYS A 291 -6.05 11.45 11.72
C LYS A 291 -6.62 12.19 12.94
N LYS A 292 -7.19 11.49 13.93
CA LYS A 292 -7.64 12.08 15.20
C LYS A 292 -6.51 12.78 15.97
N TYR A 293 -5.27 12.29 15.83
CA TYR A 293 -4.07 12.90 16.42
C TYR A 293 -3.42 13.98 15.53
N GLY A 294 -4.03 14.34 14.40
CA GLY A 294 -3.62 15.44 13.52
C GLY A 294 -2.75 15.06 12.34
N PHE A 295 -2.47 13.77 12.12
CA PHE A 295 -1.68 13.33 10.98
C PHE A 295 -2.51 13.30 9.69
N GLU A 296 -1.89 13.71 8.59
CA GLU A 296 -2.38 13.45 7.24
C GLU A 296 -1.76 12.15 6.74
N ILE A 297 -2.57 11.16 6.36
CA ILE A 297 -2.01 9.88 5.87
C ILE A 297 -1.59 10.08 4.42
N THR A 298 -0.34 10.50 4.25
CA THR A 298 0.30 10.80 2.97
C THR A 298 1.74 10.33 3.04
N GLN A 299 2.42 10.37 1.90
CA GLN A 299 3.86 10.08 1.82
C GLN A 299 4.74 11.13 2.48
N ARG A 300 4.25 12.02 3.35
CA ARG A 300 5.07 13.11 3.90
C ARG A 300 5.58 12.80 5.30
N TYR A 301 6.84 13.18 5.55
CA TYR A 301 7.37 13.23 6.90
C TYR A 301 6.53 14.19 7.75
N GLN A 302 6.03 13.70 8.88
CA GLN A 302 5.26 14.49 9.83
C GLN A 302 5.69 14.18 11.24
N LYS A 303 5.77 15.22 12.08
CA LYS A 303 6.05 15.10 13.50
C LYS A 303 5.06 15.93 14.30
N ILE A 304 4.26 15.25 15.12
CA ILE A 304 3.20 15.88 15.93
C ILE A 304 3.32 15.39 17.37
N ASN A 305 3.51 16.33 18.30
CA ASN A 305 3.60 16.06 19.75
C ASN A 305 4.60 14.95 20.10
N GLY A 306 5.73 14.92 19.39
CA GLY A 306 6.78 13.91 19.59
C GLY A 306 6.45 12.53 19.04
N ASN A 307 5.44 12.37 18.19
CA ASN A 307 5.16 11.14 17.43
C ASN A 307 5.44 11.40 15.95
N VAL A 308 5.95 10.41 15.23
CA VAL A 308 6.43 10.58 13.85
C VAL A 308 5.70 9.65 12.89
N LEU A 309 5.34 10.19 11.72
CA LEU A 309 4.92 9.40 10.56
C LEU A 309 5.97 9.59 9.46
N TYR A 310 6.66 8.50 9.11
CA TYR A 310 7.69 8.49 8.08
C TYR A 310 7.10 8.16 6.70
N PRO A 311 7.68 8.73 5.62
CA PRO A 311 7.45 8.26 4.25
C PRO A 311 7.91 6.81 4.07
N CYS A 312 7.42 6.16 3.00
CA CYS A 312 7.76 4.77 2.70
C CYS A 312 9.28 4.51 2.56
N GLU A 313 10.08 5.50 2.14
CA GLU A 313 11.54 5.37 1.95
C GLU A 313 12.31 4.92 3.21
N VAL A 314 11.73 5.08 4.41
CA VAL A 314 12.39 4.70 5.67
C VAL A 314 12.27 3.21 5.95
N LEU A 315 11.09 2.61 5.77
CA LEU A 315 10.82 1.22 6.19
C LEU A 315 10.31 0.28 5.08
N ALA A 316 9.81 0.83 3.97
CA ALA A 316 9.24 0.10 2.85
C ALA A 316 9.58 0.79 1.52
N PRO A 317 10.86 0.77 1.08
CA PRO A 317 11.35 1.50 -0.09
C PRO A 317 11.00 0.84 -1.42
N ILE A 318 10.28 -0.29 -1.45
CA ILE A 318 9.90 -0.99 -2.70
C ILE A 318 8.38 -0.94 -2.85
N ALA A 319 7.92 -0.42 -3.99
CA ALA A 319 6.50 -0.32 -4.30
C ALA A 319 5.87 -1.69 -4.55
N THR A 320 4.70 -1.91 -3.96
CA THR A 320 4.04 -3.22 -3.95
C THR A 320 3.68 -3.71 -5.35
N TYR A 321 3.26 -2.82 -6.25
CA TYR A 321 2.81 -3.18 -7.59
C TYR A 321 3.88 -2.92 -8.64
N SER A 322 4.36 -1.68 -8.78
CA SER A 322 5.35 -1.34 -9.80
C SER A 322 6.75 -1.88 -9.52
N GLY A 323 7.06 -2.25 -8.28
CA GLY A 323 8.41 -2.64 -7.89
C GLY A 323 9.40 -1.48 -7.92
N ASN A 324 8.91 -0.23 -8.08
CA ASN A 324 9.75 0.95 -8.03
C ASN A 324 10.50 1.02 -6.70
N GLU A 325 11.81 1.08 -6.79
CA GLU A 325 12.70 1.15 -5.63
C GLU A 325 13.05 2.60 -5.29
N ARG A 326 13.05 2.91 -3.99
CA ARG A 326 13.28 4.25 -3.43
C ARG A 326 14.25 4.18 -2.24
N PHE A 327 15.38 3.52 -2.47
CA PHE A 327 16.46 3.49 -1.50
C PHE A 327 17.06 4.88 -1.31
N THR A 328 17.20 5.30 -0.06
CA THR A 328 17.89 6.53 0.33
C THR A 328 18.81 6.23 1.50
N GLU A 329 19.64 7.20 1.90
CA GLU A 329 20.42 7.10 3.13
C GLU A 329 19.55 6.99 4.39
N LYS A 330 18.25 7.30 4.30
CA LYS A 330 17.28 7.20 5.39
C LYS A 330 16.60 5.83 5.46
N THR A 331 16.86 4.94 4.50
CA THR A 331 16.28 3.59 4.48
C THR A 331 16.90 2.71 5.56
N HIS A 332 16.04 2.08 6.36
CA HIS A 332 16.40 1.19 7.45
C HIS A 332 15.96 -0.25 7.24
N SER A 333 14.86 -0.44 6.52
CA SER A 333 14.35 -1.77 6.23
C SER A 333 13.71 -1.87 4.85
N ILE A 334 13.49 -3.10 4.42
CA ILE A 334 12.80 -3.47 3.21
C ILE A 334 11.65 -4.40 3.61
N HIS A 335 10.43 -3.96 3.36
CA HIS A 335 9.27 -4.84 3.42
C HIS A 335 9.22 -5.66 2.13
N ARG A 336 9.51 -6.97 2.25
CA ARG A 336 9.59 -7.87 1.09
C ARG A 336 8.20 -8.25 0.54
N ALA A 337 7.14 -7.98 1.30
CA ALA A 337 5.74 -7.99 0.88
C ALA A 337 5.43 -9.20 0.00
N GLU A 338 5.57 -10.40 0.58
CA GLU A 338 5.46 -11.66 -0.18
C GLU A 338 4.05 -11.85 -0.79
N LEU A 339 3.04 -11.09 -0.32
CA LEU A 339 1.64 -11.13 -0.75
C LEU A 339 1.12 -12.57 -0.88
N SER A 340 1.32 -13.42 0.13
CA SER A 340 0.94 -14.84 0.10
C SER A 340 -0.57 -15.12 -0.09
N TRP A 341 -1.39 -14.06 -0.16
CA TRP A 341 -2.83 -14.11 -0.37
C TRP A 341 -3.27 -13.91 -1.84
N ILE A 342 -2.38 -13.52 -2.76
CA ILE A 342 -2.74 -13.40 -4.19
C ILE A 342 -2.57 -14.74 -4.92
N SER A 343 -3.28 -14.92 -6.04
CA SER A 343 -3.14 -16.12 -6.85
C SER A 343 -1.76 -16.21 -7.52
N GLU A 344 -1.34 -17.41 -7.93
CA GLU A 344 -0.09 -17.60 -8.68
C GLU A 344 -0.11 -16.79 -9.99
N GLU A 345 -1.26 -16.77 -10.66
CA GLU A 345 -1.51 -15.97 -11.87
C GLU A 345 -1.30 -14.47 -11.61
N ASP A 346 -1.92 -13.91 -10.56
CA ASP A 346 -1.74 -12.49 -10.18
C ASP A 346 -0.29 -12.19 -9.82
N SER A 347 0.38 -13.13 -9.14
CA SER A 347 1.79 -12.98 -8.77
C SER A 347 2.69 -12.91 -10.01
N MET A 348 2.47 -13.79 -11.00
CA MET A 348 3.17 -13.78 -12.28
C MET A 348 2.87 -12.50 -13.07
N ALA A 349 1.62 -12.08 -13.12
CA ALA A 349 1.20 -10.88 -13.83
C ALA A 349 1.80 -9.60 -13.20
N ARG A 350 1.85 -9.52 -11.86
CA ARG A 350 2.55 -8.46 -11.13
C ARG A 350 4.05 -8.45 -11.46
N GLU A 351 4.70 -9.61 -11.43
CA GLU A 351 6.14 -9.69 -11.71
C GLU A 351 6.47 -9.30 -13.16
N ARG A 352 5.61 -9.70 -14.10
CA ARG A 352 5.66 -9.26 -15.50
C ARG A 352 5.51 -7.74 -15.61
N PHE A 353 4.56 -7.15 -14.87
CA PHE A 353 4.38 -5.70 -14.81
C PHE A 353 5.62 -4.97 -14.32
N ARG A 354 6.17 -5.38 -13.17
CA ARG A 354 7.40 -4.82 -12.59
C ARG A 354 8.57 -4.82 -13.57
N ASN A 355 8.78 -5.95 -14.26
CA ASN A 355 9.93 -6.14 -15.14
C ASN A 355 9.84 -5.32 -16.44
N LYS A 356 8.63 -5.06 -16.95
CA LYS A 356 8.45 -4.39 -18.25
C LYS A 356 8.14 -2.90 -18.14
N ILE A 357 7.36 -2.48 -17.14
CA ILE A 357 6.79 -1.12 -17.10
C ILE A 357 7.87 -0.04 -17.06
N ARG A 358 9.01 -0.29 -16.40
CA ARG A 358 10.12 0.66 -16.29
C ARG A 358 10.68 1.08 -17.66
N ASN A 359 10.71 0.17 -18.63
CA ASN A 359 11.19 0.43 -19.99
C ASN A 359 10.15 1.16 -20.86
N ARG A 360 8.91 1.28 -20.37
CA ARG A 360 7.78 1.90 -21.09
C ARG A 360 7.48 3.30 -20.63
N ILE A 361 7.84 3.65 -19.39
CA ILE A 361 7.66 5.00 -18.86
C ILE A 361 8.48 5.98 -19.70
N SER A 362 7.83 7.00 -20.24
CA SER A 362 8.49 8.01 -21.06
C SER A 362 9.48 8.82 -20.23
N GLU A 363 10.78 8.77 -20.55
CA GLU A 363 11.86 9.49 -19.84
C GLU A 363 11.65 11.01 -19.80
N LYS A 364 10.86 11.57 -20.72
CA LYS A 364 10.67 13.01 -20.91
C LYS A 364 9.82 13.74 -19.84
N GLN A 365 9.36 13.09 -18.77
CA GLN A 365 8.51 13.73 -17.75
C GLN A 365 8.93 13.50 -16.29
N VAL A 366 10.15 13.00 -16.04
CA VAL A 366 10.75 13.04 -14.70
C VAL A 366 11.43 14.40 -14.49
N CYS A 367 10.66 15.48 -14.42
CA CYS A 367 11.02 16.84 -13.94
C CYS A 367 9.73 17.68 -14.08
N SER A 368 9.27 18.47 -13.11
CA SER A 368 9.95 19.22 -12.05
C SER A 368 9.12 19.32 -10.77
#